data_AF-A0A0R3SMU9-F1
#
_entry.id   AF-A0A0R3SMU9-F1
#
_cell.length_a   1.000
_cell.length_b   1.000
_cell.length_c   1.000
_cell.angle_alpha   90.00
_cell.angle_beta   90.00
_cell.angle_gamma   90.00
#
_symmetry.space_group_name_H-M   'P 1'
#
loop_
_entity.id
_entity.type
_entity.pdbx_description
1 polymer ?
#
loop_
_entity_poly.entity_id
_entity_poly.type
_entity_poly.pdbx_seq_one_letter_code
_entity_poly.pdbx_strand_id
1 'polypeptide(L)'
;MLPTFCEHCGSLLFGLMRQGLQCEVCKANIHRRCEKNVASHCGVKTRNLITAIRECGLNPSDLGLSAEAVAAASAAEAARTATTQRNLKSELFPL
;
A
#
# COMPACT_ATOMS: atom_id res chain seq x y z
N MET A 1 -19.19 0.78 -17.32
CA MET A 1 -17.75 0.41 -17.30
C MET A 1 -17.05 1.41 -16.39
N LEU A 2 -16.34 0.95 -15.36
CA LEU A 2 -15.66 1.84 -14.41
C LEU A 2 -14.20 2.05 -14.87
N PRO A 3 -13.66 3.29 -14.85
CA PRO A 3 -12.24 3.52 -15.13
C PRO A 3 -11.35 2.79 -14.13
N THR A 4 -10.33 2.09 -14.62
CA THR A 4 -9.32 1.42 -13.77
C THR A 4 -8.12 2.32 -13.57
N PHE A 5 -7.71 2.50 -12.31
CA PHE A 5 -6.54 3.29 -11.93
C PHE A 5 -5.40 2.39 -11.45
N CYS A 6 -4.17 2.88 -11.60
CA CYS A 6 -2.97 2.18 -11.15
C CYS A 6 -2.82 2.40 -9.66
N GLU A 7 -2.76 1.32 -8.88
CA GLU A 7 -2.60 1.41 -7.42
C GLU A 7 -1.21 1.90 -6.99
N HIS A 8 -0.25 1.94 -7.92
CA HIS A 8 1.09 2.45 -7.64
C HIS A 8 1.22 3.97 -7.83
N CYS A 9 0.74 4.51 -8.95
CA CYS A 9 0.91 5.92 -9.32
C CYS A 9 -0.39 6.73 -9.29
N GLY A 10 -1.54 6.11 -9.02
CA GLY A 10 -2.85 6.76 -9.00
C GLY A 10 -3.36 7.23 -10.36
N SER A 11 -2.59 7.03 -11.44
CA SER A 11 -3.00 7.47 -12.78
C SER A 11 -3.86 6.43 -13.50
N LEU A 12 -4.71 6.90 -14.41
CA LEU A 12 -5.60 6.07 -15.22
C LEU A 12 -4.81 5.03 -16.04
N LEU A 13 -5.27 3.79 -16.08
CA LEU A 13 -4.84 2.81 -17.07
C LEU A 13 -5.56 3.09 -18.39
N PHE A 14 -4.91 3.82 -19.30
CA PHE A 14 -5.45 4.17 -20.62
C PHE A 14 -5.18 3.09 -21.67
N GLY A 15 -6.10 2.91 -22.61
CA GLY A 15 -5.99 1.97 -23.73
C GLY A 15 -7.27 1.17 -23.99
N LEU A 16 -7.45 0.69 -25.23
CA LEU A 16 -8.59 -0.13 -25.63
C LEU A 16 -8.44 -1.61 -25.21
N MET A 17 -7.19 -2.12 -25.15
CA MET A 17 -6.87 -3.49 -24.71
C MET A 17 -5.48 -3.55 -24.05
N ARG A 18 -5.29 -4.50 -23.12
CA ARG A 18 -4.01 -4.74 -22.39
C ARG A 18 -3.46 -3.50 -21.68
N GLN A 19 -4.34 -2.69 -21.08
CA GLN A 19 -3.98 -1.43 -20.41
C GLN A 19 -3.02 -1.57 -19.20
N GLY A 20 -2.81 -2.77 -18.67
CA GLY A 20 -1.90 -3.00 -17.55
C GLY A 20 -1.71 -4.47 -17.20
N LEU A 21 -1.21 -4.68 -16.00
CA LEU A 21 -1.01 -5.95 -15.32
C LEU A 21 -1.98 -6.02 -14.14
N GLN A 22 -2.57 -7.19 -13.92
CA GLN A 22 -3.39 -7.45 -12.74
C GLN A 22 -2.78 -8.61 -11.96
N CYS A 23 -2.60 -8.44 -10.66
CA CYS A 23 -2.13 -9.52 -9.80
C CYS A 23 -3.27 -10.51 -9.52
N GLU A 24 -3.02 -11.81 -9.63
CA GLU A 24 -4.03 -12.85 -9.39
C GLU A 24 -4.42 -12.98 -7.91
N VAL A 25 -3.49 -12.68 -6.99
CA VAL A 25 -3.67 -12.88 -5.55
C VAL A 25 -4.35 -11.68 -4.91
N CYS A 26 -3.77 -10.48 -5.04
CA CYS A 26 -4.30 -9.26 -4.42
C CYS A 26 -5.24 -8.47 -5.33
N LYS A 27 -5.41 -8.87 -6.60
CA LYS A 27 -6.23 -8.18 -7.61
C LYS A 27 -5.82 -6.74 -7.92
N ALA A 28 -4.60 -6.37 -7.52
CA ALA A 28 -4.03 -5.06 -7.77
C ALA A 28 -3.84 -4.79 -9.26
N ASN A 29 -4.23 -3.59 -9.72
CA ASN A 29 -4.09 -3.16 -11.11
C ASN A 29 -2.93 -2.16 -11.23
N ILE A 30 -2.01 -2.44 -12.16
CA ILE A 30 -0.74 -1.71 -12.26
C ILE A 30 -0.36 -1.48 -13.73
N HIS A 31 0.29 -0.36 -14.04
CA HIS A 31 0.92 -0.18 -15.36
C HIS A 31 2.14 -1.08 -15.52
N ARG A 32 2.45 -1.47 -16.77
CA ARG A 32 3.71 -2.19 -17.11
C ARG A 32 4.97 -1.44 -16.70
N ARG A 33 4.96 -0.11 -16.77
CA ARG A 33 6.10 0.72 -16.32
C ARG A 33 6.25 0.72 -14.80
N CYS A 34 5.14 0.62 -14.08
CA CYS A 34 5.10 0.70 -12.63
C CYS A 34 5.47 -0.63 -11.96
N GLU A 35 5.39 -1.76 -12.68
CA GLU A 35 5.74 -3.10 -12.20
C GLU A 35 7.06 -3.14 -11.40
N LYS A 36 8.13 -2.53 -11.94
CA LYS A 36 9.46 -2.55 -11.30
C LYS A 36 9.56 -1.73 -10.02
N ASN A 37 8.64 -0.77 -9.82
CA ASN A 37 8.66 0.13 -8.68
C ASN A 37 7.62 -0.25 -7.60
N VAL A 38 6.80 -1.27 -7.87
CA VAL A 38 5.85 -1.79 -6.89
C VAL A 38 6.58 -2.71 -5.92
N ALA A 39 6.41 -2.48 -4.63
CA ALA A 39 6.99 -3.35 -3.61
C ALA A 39 6.28 -4.72 -3.62
N SER A 40 7.06 -5.78 -3.40
CA SER A 40 6.65 -7.19 -3.50
C SER A 40 5.81 -7.71 -2.32
N HIS A 41 4.99 -6.86 -1.69
CA HIS A 41 4.20 -7.23 -0.50
C HIS A 41 2.85 -7.87 -0.84
N CYS A 42 2.74 -8.51 -2.00
CA CYS A 42 1.50 -9.17 -2.43
C CYS A 42 1.12 -10.32 -1.47
N GLY A 43 -0.17 -10.37 -1.09
CA GLY A 43 -0.70 -11.43 -0.23
C GLY A 43 -0.37 -11.28 1.26
N VAL A 44 0.41 -10.26 1.64
CA VAL A 44 0.76 -10.01 3.05
C VAL A 44 -0.32 -9.13 3.70
N LYS A 45 -1.14 -9.73 4.56
CA LYS A 45 -2.05 -8.96 5.43
C LYS A 45 -1.25 -8.45 6.64
N THR A 46 -0.96 -7.15 6.67
CA THR A 46 -0.18 -6.52 7.76
C THR A 46 -0.72 -6.86 9.15
N ARG A 47 -2.05 -6.92 9.30
CA ARG A 47 -2.69 -7.32 10.57
C ARG A 47 -2.30 -8.73 11.00
N ASN A 48 -2.36 -9.70 10.09
CA ASN A 48 -2.02 -11.09 10.39
C ASN A 48 -0.53 -11.23 10.72
N LEU A 49 0.32 -10.50 9.99
CA LEU A 49 1.75 -10.46 10.25
C LEU A 49 2.03 -9.92 11.67
N ILE A 50 1.40 -8.80 12.04
CA ILE A 50 1.55 -8.20 13.37
C ILE A 50 1.07 -9.18 14.46
N THR A 51 -0.06 -9.84 14.26
CA THR A 51 -0.57 -10.84 15.22
C THR A 51 0.43 -11.98 15.40
N ALA A 52 0.94 -12.54 14.31
CA ALA A 52 1.93 -13.63 14.36
C ALA A 52 3.24 -13.22 15.07
N ILE A 53 3.72 -12.00 14.82
CA ILE A 53 4.91 -11.47 15.53
C ILE A 53 4.67 -11.43 17.04
N ARG A 54 3.46 -11.04 17.45
CA ARG A 54 3.07 -10.97 18.87
C ARG A 54 2.92 -12.36 19.50
N GLU A 55 2.38 -13.32 18.75
CA GLU A 55 2.26 -14.72 19.19
C GLU A 55 3.63 -15.38 19.38
N CYS A 56 4.61 -15.00 18.57
CA CYS A 56 6.01 -15.42 18.75
C CYS A 56 6.73 -14.71 19.91
N GLY A 57 6.06 -13.80 20.63
CA GLY A 57 6.64 -13.09 21.78
C GLY A 57 7.74 -12.09 21.41
N LEU A 58 7.85 -11.71 20.14
CA LEU A 58 8.90 -10.82 19.66
C LEU A 58 8.52 -9.35 19.96
N ASN A 59 9.39 -8.66 20.69
CA ASN A 59 9.32 -7.21 20.85
C ASN A 59 10.29 -6.53 19.85
N PRO A 60 10.03 -5.27 19.45
CA PRO A 60 10.93 -4.55 18.55
C PRO A 60 12.38 -4.49 19.04
N SER A 61 12.58 -4.47 20.36
CA SER A 61 13.89 -4.49 21.00
C SER A 61 14.67 -5.80 20.73
N ASP A 62 13.97 -6.93 20.61
CA ASP A 62 14.58 -8.25 20.40
C ASP A 62 15.14 -8.42 18.98
N LEU A 63 14.64 -7.62 18.03
CA LEU A 63 15.15 -7.55 16.65
C LEU A 63 16.23 -6.47 16.47
N GLY A 64 16.67 -5.83 17.55
CA GLY A 64 17.64 -4.74 17.49
C GLY A 64 17.09 -3.45 16.88
N LEU A 65 15.76 -3.27 16.83
CA LEU A 65 15.17 -1.98 16.46
C LEU A 65 15.14 -1.07 17.69
N SER A 66 15.83 0.06 17.61
CA SER A 66 15.78 1.07 18.67
C SER A 66 14.37 1.68 18.76
N ALA A 67 13.95 2.04 19.97
CA ALA A 67 12.67 2.69 20.21
C ALA A 67 12.53 3.97 19.37
N GLU A 68 13.63 4.68 19.11
CA GLU A 68 13.69 5.85 18.23
C GLU A 68 13.38 5.48 16.78
N ALA A 69 13.89 4.35 16.28
CA ALA A 69 13.59 3.88 14.92
C ALA A 69 12.12 3.46 14.77
N VAL A 70 11.54 2.83 15.80
CA VAL A 70 10.11 2.45 15.82
C VAL A 70 9.22 3.69 15.90
N ALA A 71 9.58 4.67 16.73
CA ALA A 71 8.88 5.94 16.83
C ALA A 71 8.94 6.72 15.51
N ALA A 72 10.12 6.81 14.89
CA ALA A 72 10.31 7.45 13.59
C ALA A 72 9.51 6.76 12.47
N ALA A 73 9.50 5.43 12.44
CA ALA A 73 8.72 4.65 11.47
C ALA A 73 7.21 4.85 11.67
N SER A 74 6.74 4.86 12.92
CA SER A 74 5.32 5.08 13.24
C SER A 74 4.85 6.51 12.88
N ALA A 75 5.71 7.51 13.10
CA ALA A 75 5.43 8.90 12.71
C ALA A 75 5.39 9.07 11.18
N ALA A 76 6.28 8.38 10.46
CA ALA A 76 6.27 8.37 9.00
C ALA A 76 5.02 7.69 8.42
N GLU A 77 4.52 6.61 9.03
CA GLU A 77 3.29 5.92 8.60
C GLU A 77 2.03 6.77 8.86
N ALA A 78 1.99 7.48 10.00
CA ALA A 78 0.92 8.41 10.33
C ALA A 78 0.83 9.58 9.32
N ALA A 79 1.97 10.08 8.84
CA ALA A 79 2.01 11.12 7.81
C ALA A 79 1.53 10.61 6.43
N ARG A 80 1.81 9.35 6.09
CA ARG A 80 1.34 8.73 4.84
C ARG A 80 -0.18 8.54 4.84
N THR A 81 -0.74 8.01 5.92
CA THR A 81 -2.19 7.81 6.08
C THR A 81 -2.98 9.14 6.12
N ALA A 82 -2.41 10.19 6.70
CA ALA A 82 -3.00 11.54 6.68
C ALA A 82 -3.02 12.17 5.26
N THR A 83 -2.05 11.84 4.41
CA THR A 83 -2.00 12.33 3.02
C THR A 83 -3.00 11.61 2.12
N THR A 84 -3.25 10.32 2.35
CA THR A 84 -4.31 9.55 1.67
C THR A 84 -5.71 10.04 2.05
N GLN A 85 -5.96 10.37 3.32
CA GLN A 85 -7.27 10.93 3.75
C GLN A 85 -7.56 12.34 3.20
N ARG A 86 -6.52 13.15 2.91
CA ARG A 86 -6.73 14.47 2.24
C ARG A 86 -7.14 14.32 0.78
N ASN A 87 -6.54 13.39 0.04
CA ASN A 87 -6.91 13.13 -1.37
C ASN A 87 -8.29 12.46 -1.52
N LEU A 88 -8.74 11.69 -0.52
CA LEU A 88 -10.08 11.09 -0.56
C LEU A 88 -11.21 12.11 -0.34
N LYS A 89 -10.94 13.25 0.33
CA LYS A 89 -11.93 14.33 0.54
C LYS A 89 -12.08 15.27 -0.65
N SER A 90 -11.09 15.37 -1.55
CA SER A 90 -11.20 16.19 -2.76
C SER A 90 -12.00 15.52 -3.89
N GLU A 91 -12.18 14.19 -3.83
CA GLU A 91 -12.92 13.39 -4.82
C GLU A 91 -14.35 13.05 -4.36
N LEU A 92 -14.88 13.77 -3.36
CA LEU A 92 -16.29 13.68 -2.97
C LEU A 92 -16.98 15.03 -3.20
N PHE A 93 -17.04 15.45 -4.46
CA PHE A 93 -18.09 16.36 -4.91
C PHE A 93 -19.20 15.51 -5.53
N PRO A 94 -20.41 15.44 -4.93
CA PRO A 94 -21.56 14.89 -5.61
C PRO A 94 -21.91 15.81 -6.80
N LEU A 95 -22.37 15.19 -7.90
CA LEU A 95 -23.19 15.87 -8.89
C LEU A 95 -24.46 16.43 -8.24
#